data_AF-A0A453T918-F1
#
_entry.id   AF-A0A453T918-F1
#
_cell.length_a   1.000
_cell.length_b   1.000
_cell.length_c   1.000
_cell.angle_alpha   90.00
_cell.angle_beta   90.00
_cell.angle_gamma   90.00
#
_symmetry.space_group_name_H-M   'P 1'
#
loop_
_entity.id
_entity.type
_entity.pdbx_description
1 polymer ?
#
loop_
_entity_poly.entity_id
_entity_poly.type
_entity_poly.pdbx_seq_one_letter_code
_entity_poly.pdbx_strand_id
1 'polypeptide(L)'
;MPCYRCGEPGHFVEECTTELCDIYLKPKHTFGECPLLLGPKPVVTIYGVCCQELMFFESPDVDQTTHLLYNSFSGIVRLTN
;
A
#
# COMPACT_ATOMS: atom_id res chain seq x y z
N MET A 1 1.01 -19.70 -12.13
CA MET A 1 0.77 -18.75 -11.02
C MET A 1 1.72 -17.58 -11.21
N PRO A 2 1.26 -16.32 -11.17
CA PRO A 2 2.15 -15.17 -11.16
C PRO A 2 2.91 -15.12 -9.83
N CYS A 3 4.17 -14.71 -9.86
CA CYS A 3 4.96 -14.48 -8.65
C CYS A 3 4.36 -13.32 -7.84
N TYR A 4 4.09 -13.51 -6.55
CA TYR A 4 3.51 -12.46 -5.70
C TYR A 4 4.47 -11.29 -5.44
N ARG A 5 5.77 -11.45 -5.70
CA ARG A 5 6.77 -10.40 -5.50
C ARG A 5 6.85 -9.44 -6.69
N CYS A 6 6.91 -9.98 -7.91
CA CYS A 6 7.13 -9.18 -9.12
C CYS A 6 5.93 -9.16 -10.10
N GLY A 7 4.93 -10.03 -9.92
CA GLY A 7 3.77 -10.16 -10.79
C GLY A 7 4.00 -10.99 -12.05
N GLU A 8 5.25 -11.31 -12.38
CA GLU A 8 5.59 -12.09 -13.57
C GLU A 8 5.30 -13.59 -13.36
N PRO A 9 4.74 -14.29 -14.37
CA PRO A 9 4.53 -15.73 -14.30
C PRO A 9 5.83 -16.52 -14.49
N GLY A 10 5.80 -17.81 -14.14
CA GLY A 10 6.85 -18.77 -14.50
C GLY A 10 7.88 -19.09 -13.41
N HIS A 11 7.75 -18.50 -12.22
CA HIS A 11 8.60 -18.80 -11.06
C HIS A 11 7.83 -18.59 -9.74
N PHE A 12 8.35 -19.16 -8.65
CA PHE A 12 7.85 -18.91 -7.30
C PHE A 12 8.57 -17.73 -6.63
N VAL A 13 8.02 -17.22 -5.52
CA VAL A 13 8.60 -16.08 -4.79
C VAL A 13 10.04 -16.37 -4.32
N GLU A 14 10.35 -17.61 -3.92
CA GLU A 14 11.69 -18.02 -3.50
C GLU A 14 12.73 -17.96 -4.64
N GLU A 15 12.28 -18.07 -5.89
CA GLU A 15 13.12 -18.05 -7.09
C GLU A 15 13.17 -16.65 -7.74
N CYS A 16 12.48 -15.66 -7.16
CA CYS A 16 12.38 -14.31 -7.71
C CYS A 16 13.68 -13.52 -7.49
N THR A 17 14.42 -13.27 -8.57
CA THR A 17 15.65 -12.46 -8.57
C THR A 17 15.44 -11.00 -8.96
N THR A 18 14.19 -10.58 -9.17
CA THR A 18 13.86 -9.20 -9.57
C THR A 18 14.26 -8.19 -8.51
N GLU A 19 15.05 -7.20 -8.92
CA GLU A 19 15.44 -6.07 -8.07
C GLU A 19 14.28 -5.07 -7.92
N LEU A 20 13.55 -5.19 -6.80
CA LEU A 20 12.41 -4.34 -6.46
C LEU A 20 12.67 -3.57 -5.18
N CYS A 21 12.00 -2.44 -5.01
CA CYS A 21 11.90 -1.78 -3.73
C CYS A 21 11.09 -2.63 -2.74
N ASP A 22 11.62 -2.85 -1.54
CA ASP A 22 10.97 -3.69 -0.52
C ASP A 22 9.70 -3.07 0.07
N ILE A 23 9.47 -1.77 -0.14
CA ILE A 23 8.30 -1.04 0.39
C ILE A 23 7.18 -0.97 -0.66
N TYR A 24 7.55 -0.71 -1.93
CA TYR A 24 6.59 -0.40 -3.00
C TYR A 24 6.48 -1.49 -4.09
N LEU A 25 7.35 -2.52 -4.06
CA LEU A 25 7.39 -3.62 -5.05
C LEU A 25 7.41 -3.16 -6.51
N LYS A 26 8.00 -1.99 -6.74
CA LYS A 26 8.28 -1.36 -8.04
C LYS A 26 9.79 -1.38 -8.30
N PRO A 27 10.26 -1.00 -9.50
CA PRO A 27 11.69 -0.92 -9.80
C PRO A 27 12.48 -0.30 -8.63
N LYS A 28 13.60 -0.97 -8.32
CA LYS A 28 14.47 -0.62 -7.21
C LYS A 28 14.90 0.85 -7.30
N HIS A 29 14.80 1.53 -6.16
CA HIS A 29 15.24 2.90 -5.95
C HIS A 29 15.93 2.98 -4.59
N THR A 30 16.65 4.07 -4.34
CA THR A 30 17.28 4.30 -3.03
C THR A 30 16.20 4.53 -1.97
N PHE A 31 16.42 4.07 -0.74
CA PHE A 31 15.42 4.16 0.33
C PHE A 31 14.84 5.58 0.49
N GLY A 32 15.67 6.62 0.36
CA GLY A 32 15.24 8.02 0.47
C GLY A 32 14.35 8.53 -0.67
N GLU A 33 14.36 7.88 -1.82
CA GLU A 33 13.56 8.24 -3.00
C GLU A 33 12.24 7.47 -3.06
N CYS A 34 11.92 6.68 -2.03
CA CYS A 34 10.71 5.89 -2.03
C CYS A 34 9.47 6.79 -1.98
N PRO A 35 8.55 6.72 -2.98
CA PRO A 35 7.36 7.54 -2.99
C PRO A 35 6.50 7.37 -1.72
N LEU A 36 6.50 6.17 -1.14
CA LEU A 36 5.78 5.86 0.10
C LEU A 36 6.41 6.47 1.36
N LEU A 37 7.70 6.83 1.31
CA LEU A 37 8.39 7.50 2.41
C LEU A 37 8.42 9.02 2.25
N LEU A 38 8.23 9.53 1.03
CA LEU A 38 8.11 10.95 0.75
C LEU A 38 6.71 11.49 1.10
N GLY A 39 5.69 10.64 1.03
CA GLY A 39 4.32 10.99 1.39
C GLY A 39 4.06 11.06 2.91
N PRO A 40 2.92 11.63 3.33
CA PRO A 40 2.51 11.59 4.73
C PRO A 40 2.35 10.13 5.19
N LYS A 41 3.01 9.77 6.29
CA LYS A 41 2.91 8.42 6.85
C LYS A 41 1.45 8.15 7.23
N PRO A 42 0.81 7.09 6.71
CA PRO A 42 -0.55 6.77 7.10
C PRO A 42 -0.57 6.46 8.60
N VAL A 43 -1.46 7.13 9.33
CA VAL A 43 -1.73 6.86 10.74
C VAL A 43 -2.95 5.95 10.79
N VAL A 44 -2.78 4.76 11.35
CA VAL A 44 -3.89 3.85 11.65
C VAL A 44 -4.17 3.90 13.14
N THR A 45 -5.42 4.17 13.52
CA THR A 45 -5.86 4.06 14.91
C THR A 45 -6.39 2.65 15.11
N ILE A 46 -5.71 1.87 15.94
CA ILE A 46 -6.11 0.50 16.27
C ILE A 46 -6.90 0.56 17.57
N TYR A 47 -8.17 0.16 17.53
CA TYR A 47 -9.01 0.02 18.70
C TYR A 47 -9.04 -1.44 19.13
N GLY A 48 -8.95 -1.68 20.45
CA GLY A 48 -9.11 -3.01 21.03
C GLY A 48 -9.84 -2.91 22.36
N VAL A 49 -10.80 -3.81 22.56
CA VAL A 49 -11.45 -4.02 23.86
C VAL A 49 -10.85 -5.29 24.48
N CYS A 50 -10.47 -5.21 25.76
CA CYS A 50 -9.92 -6.37 26.48
C CYS A 50 -11.08 -7.13 27.15
N CYS A 51 -11.39 -8.32 26.65
CA CYS A 51 -12.28 -9.27 27.34
C CYS A 51 -11.44 -10.23 28.19
N GLN A 52 -11.70 -10.25 29.50
CA GLN A 52 -10.90 -10.99 30.48
C GLN A 52 -11.07 -12.53 30.38
N GLU A 53 -12.08 -13.01 29.65
CA GLU A 53 -12.43 -14.43 29.53
C GLU A 53 -12.10 -15.04 28.16
N LEU A 54 -12.01 -14.23 27.11
CA LEU A 54 -11.81 -14.70 25.75
C LEU A 54 -10.69 -13.88 25.12
N MET A 55 -9.58 -14.53 24.83
CA MET A 55 -8.40 -13.97 24.16
C MET A 55 -8.67 -13.65 22.68
N PHE A 56 -9.86 -13.16 22.32
CA PHE A 56 -10.16 -12.66 20.98
C PHE A 56 -10.16 -11.13 20.98
N PHE A 57 -9.61 -10.56 19.92
CA PHE A 57 -9.73 -9.15 19.62
C PHE A 57 -10.92 -8.98 18.69
N GLU A 58 -11.98 -8.33 19.18
CA GLU A 58 -13.08 -7.90 18.30
C GLU A 58 -12.66 -6.58 17.68
N SER A 59 -12.44 -6.58 16.35
CA SER A 59 -12.25 -5.34 15.62
C SER A 59 -13.60 -4.62 15.55
N PRO A 60 -13.72 -3.39 16.06
CA PRO A 60 -14.97 -2.65 15.92
C PRO A 60 -15.26 -2.42 14.43
N ASP A 61 -16.54 -2.46 14.06
CA ASP A 61 -16.99 -2.09 12.72
C ASP A 61 -16.48 -0.69 12.38
N VAL A 62 -15.66 -0.60 11.33
CA VAL A 62 -15.12 0.66 10.84
C VAL A 62 -16.27 1.46 10.26
N ASP A 63 -16.68 2.53 10.95
CA ASP A 63 -17.51 3.55 10.34
C ASP A 63 -16.73 4.12 9.14
N GLN A 64 -17.35 4.09 7.96
CA GLN A 64 -16.70 4.41 6.70
C GLN A 64 -16.24 5.86 6.75
N THR A 65 -14.99 6.07 7.13
CA THR A 65 -14.36 7.37 6.96
C THR A 65 -14.31 7.59 5.46
N THR A 66 -15.15 8.48 4.97
CA THR A 66 -15.15 8.91 3.58
C THR A 66 -13.73 9.31 3.25
N HIS A 67 -13.05 8.48 2.44
CA HIS A 67 -11.83 8.90 1.77
C HIS A 67 -12.20 10.15 0.98
N LEU A 68 -11.93 11.33 1.55
CA LEU A 68 -11.81 12.54 0.77
C LEU A 68 -10.64 12.25 -0.16
N LEU A 69 -10.98 11.79 -1.37
CA LEU A 69 -10.12 11.77 -2.53
C LEU A 69 -9.61 13.21 -2.63
N TYR A 70 -8.42 13.46 -2.09
CA TYR A 70 -7.74 14.74 -2.24
C TYR A 70 -7.30 14.81 -3.69
N ASN A 71 -8.28 15.20 -4.50
CA ASN A 71 -8.24 15.72 -5.85
C ASN A 71 -6.99 15.33 -6.64
N SER A 72 -7.09 14.19 -7.32
CA SER A 72 -6.43 13.98 -8.61
C SER A 72 -6.80 15.18 -9.49
N PHE A 73 -5.95 16.20 -9.58
CA PHE A 73 -6.22 17.37 -10.40
C PHE A 73 -6.07 16.97 -11.88
N SER A 74 -7.13 16.39 -12.45
CA SER A 74 -7.20 16.13 -13.89
C SER A 74 -7.50 17.46 -14.59
N GLY A 75 -6.46 18.22 -14.91
CA GLY A 75 -6.56 19.39 -15.78
C GLY A 75 -6.75 18.97 -17.24
N ILE A 76 -7.61 19.68 -17.97
CA ILE A 76 -7.76 19.51 -19.42
C ILE A 76 -6.57 20.19 -20.11
N VAL A 77 -5.75 19.42 -20.83
CA VAL A 77 -4.70 19.95 -21.70
C VAL A 77 -5.31 20.26 -23.07
N ARG A 78 -5.31 21.54 -23.46
CA ARG A 78 -5.68 21.93 -24.83
C ARG A 78 -4.42 21.94 -25.69
N LEU A 79 -4.37 21.03 -26.68
CA LEU A 79 -3.37 21.06 -27.74
C LEU A 79 -3.79 22.11 -28.78
N THR A 80 -2.98 23.15 -28.95
CA THR A 80 -3.04 24.05 -30.12
C THR A 80 -2.11 23.52 -31.19
N ASN A 81 -2.63 23.40 -32.42
CA ASN A 81 -1.89 23.06 -33.65
C ASN A 81 -0.98 24.21 -34.06
#